data_AF-A0A1G3INV1-F1
#
_entry.id   AF-A0A1G3INV1-F1
#
_cell.length_a   1.000
_cell.length_b   1.000
_cell.length_c   1.000
_cell.angle_alpha   90.00
_cell.angle_beta   90.00
_cell.angle_gamma   90.00
#
_symmetry.space_group_name_H-M   'P 1'
#
loop_
_entity.id
_entity.type
_entity.pdbx_description
1 polymer ?
#
loop_
_entity_poly.entity_id
_entity_poly.type
_entity_poly.pdbx_seq_one_letter_code
_entity_poly.pdbx_strand_id
1 'polypeptide(L)'
;MAKRPSLESILEAHQSWAAGQGGSRAVLIGYDLRGADLRAADLRGADLRRADFAGANLEGANLRRANLAEASLVNANLGQALLGEADMTEADLRGADLSGAELANLEVWRVNLKGATIAPEELHRLLNCRRPKK
;
A
#
# COMPACT_ATOMS: atom_id res chain seq x y z
N MET A 1 -9.71 3.74 -28.74
CA MET A 1 -8.76 3.86 -27.61
C MET A 1 -9.53 3.47 -26.35
N ALA A 2 -9.17 2.38 -25.67
CA ALA A 2 -9.84 2.00 -24.43
C ALA A 2 -9.56 3.08 -23.37
N LYS A 3 -10.60 3.72 -22.83
CA LYS A 3 -10.44 4.64 -21.70
C LYS A 3 -9.93 3.85 -20.50
N ARG A 4 -8.92 4.36 -19.79
CA ARG A 4 -8.56 3.84 -18.47
C ARG A 4 -9.82 3.89 -17.58
N PRO A 5 -10.16 2.82 -16.85
CA PRO A 5 -11.28 2.84 -15.92
C PRO A 5 -11.07 3.92 -14.86
N SER A 6 -12.16 4.50 -14.34
CA SER A 6 -12.07 5.47 -13.25
C SER A 6 -11.66 4.76 -11.95
N LEU A 7 -10.99 5.48 -11.05
CA LEU A 7 -10.63 4.96 -9.73
C LEU A 7 -11.84 4.36 -9.02
N GLU A 8 -12.96 5.09 -8.99
CA GLU A 8 -14.22 4.66 -8.38
C GLU A 8 -14.68 3.30 -8.92
N SER A 9 -14.72 3.13 -10.24
CA SER A 9 -15.15 1.86 -10.85
C SER A 9 -14.25 0.67 -10.48
N ILE A 10 -12.96 0.91 -10.29
CA ILE A 10 -11.99 -0.11 -9.88
C ILE A 10 -12.22 -0.48 -8.41
N LEU A 11 -12.44 0.53 -7.56
CA LEU A 11 -12.70 0.32 -6.13
C LEU A 11 -14.03 -0.41 -5.90
N GLU A 12 -15.08 -0.08 -6.64
CA GLU A 12 -16.37 -0.78 -6.60
C GLU A 12 -16.24 -2.26 -7.00
N ALA A 13 -15.55 -2.51 -8.11
CA ALA A 13 -15.27 -3.87 -8.56
C ALA A 13 -14.43 -4.65 -7.54
N HIS A 14 -13.50 -3.98 -6.87
CA HIS A 14 -12.64 -4.57 -5.86
C HIS A 14 -13.38 -4.87 -4.55
N GLN A 15 -14.26 -3.97 -4.10
CA GLN A 15 -15.11 -4.20 -2.94
C GLN A 15 -16.04 -5.39 -3.15
N SER A 16 -16.64 -5.50 -4.34
CA SER A 16 -17.45 -6.67 -4.70
C SER A 16 -16.62 -7.96 -4.63
N TRP A 17 -15.39 -7.90 -5.14
CA TRP A 17 -14.46 -9.05 -5.11
C TRP A 17 -14.09 -9.43 -3.68
N ALA A 18 -13.78 -8.43 -2.84
CA ALA A 18 -13.42 -8.64 -1.44
C ALA A 18 -14.59 -9.18 -0.61
N ALA A 19 -15.83 -8.85 -0.99
CA ALA A 19 -17.04 -9.38 -0.39
C ALA A 19 -17.47 -10.75 -0.95
N GLY A 20 -16.76 -11.29 -1.96
CA GLY A 20 -17.10 -12.57 -2.61
C GLY A 20 -18.33 -12.51 -3.51
N GLN A 21 -18.78 -11.31 -3.92
CA GLN A 21 -20.00 -11.08 -4.69
C GLN A 21 -19.76 -10.95 -6.21
N GLY A 22 -18.61 -11.42 -6.70
CA GLY A 22 -18.14 -11.16 -8.07
C GLY A 22 -17.28 -9.89 -8.15
N GLY A 23 -16.85 -9.49 -9.35
CA GLY A 23 -15.91 -8.36 -9.53
C GLY A 23 -14.46 -8.80 -9.71
N SER A 24 -13.52 -7.85 -9.59
CA SER A 24 -12.10 -8.08 -9.85
C SER A 24 -11.21 -7.37 -8.84
N ARG A 25 -10.02 -7.92 -8.58
CA ARG A 25 -8.99 -7.24 -7.80
C ARG A 25 -8.65 -5.87 -8.39
N ALA A 26 -8.40 -4.89 -7.53
CA ALA A 26 -7.95 -3.58 -7.97
C ALA A 26 -6.58 -3.71 -8.67
N VAL A 27 -6.50 -3.15 -9.88
CA VAL A 27 -5.26 -3.01 -10.63
C VAL A 27 -5.06 -1.53 -10.89
N LEU A 28 -4.21 -0.92 -10.08
CA LEU A 28 -3.94 0.52 -10.06
C LEU A 28 -2.48 0.81 -10.41
N ILE A 29 -1.86 -0.05 -11.23
CA ILE A 29 -0.46 0.08 -11.63
C ILE A 29 -0.21 1.44 -12.29
N GLY A 30 0.68 2.24 -11.69
CA GLY A 30 1.01 3.57 -12.18
C GLY A 30 -0.15 4.57 -12.18
N TYR A 31 -1.15 4.38 -11.31
CA TYR A 31 -2.20 5.38 -11.10
C TYR A 31 -1.68 6.56 -10.29
N ASP A 32 -2.19 7.75 -10.60
CA ASP A 32 -2.01 8.95 -9.80
C ASP A 32 -3.10 8.97 -8.72
N LEU A 33 -2.69 8.77 -7.47
CA LEU A 33 -3.52 8.72 -6.26
C LEU A 33 -3.03 9.75 -5.24
N ARG A 34 -2.31 10.78 -5.70
CA ARG A 34 -1.74 11.81 -4.83
C ARG A 34 -2.85 12.55 -4.09
N GLY A 35 -2.70 12.67 -2.77
CA GLY A 35 -3.70 13.31 -1.92
C GLY A 35 -5.05 12.61 -1.87
N ALA A 36 -5.19 11.39 -2.41
CA ALA A 36 -6.45 10.66 -2.37
C ALA A 36 -6.85 10.31 -0.93
N ASP A 37 -8.14 10.38 -0.64
CA ASP A 37 -8.69 9.88 0.62
C ASP A 37 -9.14 8.42 0.43
N LEU A 38 -8.34 7.50 0.98
CA LEU A 38 -8.52 6.05 0.93
C LEU A 38 -8.55 5.49 2.36
N ARG A 39 -9.01 6.28 3.33
CA ARG A 39 -9.17 5.85 4.72
C ARG A 39 -10.05 4.62 4.81
N ALA A 40 -9.59 3.63 5.58
CA ALA A 40 -10.25 2.34 5.76
C ALA A 40 -10.61 1.60 4.46
N ALA A 41 -10.02 1.99 3.31
CA ALA A 41 -10.28 1.33 2.04
C ALA A 41 -9.79 -0.12 2.11
N ASP A 42 -10.61 -1.03 1.58
CA ASP A 42 -10.19 -2.42 1.40
C ASP A 42 -9.47 -2.55 0.06
N LEU A 43 -8.15 -2.70 0.13
CA LEU A 43 -7.23 -2.84 -1.00
C LEU A 43 -6.44 -4.17 -0.90
N ARG A 44 -7.00 -5.16 -0.21
CA ARG A 44 -6.31 -6.44 0.06
C ARG A 44 -5.98 -7.15 -1.24
N GLY A 45 -4.74 -7.59 -1.41
CA GLY A 45 -4.30 -8.28 -2.62
C GLY A 45 -4.35 -7.45 -3.90
N ALA A 46 -4.52 -6.12 -3.81
CA ALA A 46 -4.50 -5.21 -4.95
C ALA A 46 -3.10 -5.12 -5.58
N ASP A 47 -3.06 -4.87 -6.89
CA ASP A 47 -1.82 -4.55 -7.60
C ASP A 47 -1.68 -3.03 -7.73
N LEU A 48 -0.83 -2.46 -6.88
CA LEU A 48 -0.59 -1.02 -6.70
C LEU A 48 0.82 -0.63 -7.15
N ARG A 49 1.49 -1.49 -7.93
CA ARG A 49 2.88 -1.26 -8.35
C ARG A 49 3.03 0.09 -9.03
N ARG A 50 4.08 0.83 -8.67
CA ARG A 50 4.41 2.13 -9.28
C ARG A 50 3.30 3.19 -9.16
N ALA A 51 2.26 2.97 -8.35
CA ALA A 51 1.24 3.98 -8.09
C ALA A 51 1.82 5.12 -7.26
N ASP A 52 1.28 6.32 -7.43
CA ASP A 52 1.72 7.51 -6.69
C ASP A 52 0.66 7.90 -5.66
N PHE A 53 0.94 7.60 -4.40
CA PHE A 53 0.16 7.93 -3.22
C PHE A 53 0.76 9.12 -2.44
N ALA A 54 1.59 9.98 -3.06
CA ALA A 54 2.19 11.07 -2.31
C ALA A 54 1.13 11.96 -1.62
N GLY A 55 1.25 12.10 -0.31
CA GLY A 55 0.29 12.83 0.54
C GLY A 55 -1.10 12.19 0.67
N ALA A 56 -1.31 10.97 0.19
CA ALA A 56 -2.60 10.28 0.31
C ALA A 56 -2.91 9.90 1.77
N ASN A 57 -4.19 9.79 2.09
CA ASN A 57 -4.66 9.30 3.38
C ASN A 57 -5.11 7.84 3.26
N LEU A 58 -4.32 6.92 3.80
CA LEU A 58 -4.54 5.47 3.86
C LEU A 58 -4.74 5.01 5.32
N GLU A 59 -5.11 5.91 6.23
CA GLU A 59 -5.32 5.59 7.64
C GLU A 59 -6.32 4.43 7.78
N GLY A 60 -5.91 3.36 8.46
CA GLY A 60 -6.72 2.16 8.66
C GLY A 60 -7.00 1.34 7.39
N ALA A 61 -6.40 1.67 6.24
CA ALA A 61 -6.63 0.93 4.99
C ALA A 61 -6.14 -0.52 5.12
N ASN A 62 -6.88 -1.45 4.52
CA ASN A 62 -6.50 -2.85 4.47
C ASN A 62 -5.68 -3.11 3.19
N LEU A 63 -4.36 -3.17 3.33
CA LEU A 63 -3.40 -3.42 2.26
C LEU A 63 -2.75 -4.81 2.38
N ARG A 64 -3.36 -5.73 3.15
CA ARG A 64 -2.80 -7.08 3.33
C ARG A 64 -2.60 -7.77 1.99
N ARG A 65 -1.42 -8.35 1.77
CA ARG A 65 -1.02 -9.01 0.51
C ARG A 65 -1.04 -8.12 -0.74
N ALA A 66 -1.17 -6.81 -0.59
CA ALA A 66 -1.10 -5.90 -1.73
C ALA A 66 0.33 -5.84 -2.29
N ASN A 67 0.46 -5.61 -3.59
CA ASN A 67 1.75 -5.35 -4.22
C ASN A 67 1.92 -3.84 -4.39
N LEU A 68 2.75 -3.23 -3.55
CA LEU A 68 3.16 -1.83 -3.54
C LEU A 68 4.58 -1.65 -4.07
N ALA A 69 5.13 -2.62 -4.80
CA ALA A 69 6.49 -2.52 -5.31
C ALA A 69 6.66 -1.27 -6.19
N GLU A 70 7.75 -0.53 -5.96
CA GLU A 70 8.08 0.74 -6.60
C GLU A 70 7.02 1.85 -6.43
N ALA A 71 6.05 1.71 -5.51
CA ALA A 71 5.06 2.74 -5.24
C ALA A 71 5.66 3.95 -4.50
N SER A 72 5.15 5.14 -4.80
CA SER A 72 5.47 6.38 -4.07
C SER A 72 4.43 6.57 -2.96
N LEU A 73 4.86 6.60 -1.70
CA LEU A 73 4.04 6.83 -0.50
C LEU A 73 4.59 8.05 0.28
N VAL A 74 5.25 8.97 -0.42
CA VAL A 74 5.93 10.12 0.19
C VAL A 74 4.92 10.98 0.95
N ASN A 75 5.15 11.20 2.25
CA ASN A 75 4.25 11.91 3.16
C ASN A 75 2.83 11.34 3.24
N ALA A 76 2.61 10.08 2.86
CA ALA A 76 1.30 9.44 2.99
C ALA A 76 1.01 9.11 4.46
N ASN A 77 -0.26 9.16 4.84
CA ASN A 77 -0.72 8.69 6.15
C ASN A 77 -1.11 7.20 6.03
N LEU A 78 -0.30 6.30 6.60
CA LEU A 78 -0.55 4.86 6.72
C LEU A 78 -0.83 4.47 8.19
N GLY A 79 -1.21 5.43 9.04
CA GLY A 79 -1.50 5.17 10.45
C GLY A 79 -2.56 4.07 10.59
N GLN A 80 -2.33 3.09 11.47
CA GLN A 80 -3.21 1.93 11.67
C GLN A 80 -3.49 1.08 10.41
N ALA A 81 -2.77 1.28 9.30
CA ALA A 81 -2.98 0.50 8.08
C ALA A 81 -2.57 -0.96 8.28
N LEU A 82 -3.27 -1.89 7.61
CA LEU A 82 -2.97 -3.31 7.68
C LEU A 82 -2.09 -3.71 6.49
N LEU A 83 -0.78 -3.85 6.71
CA LEU A 83 0.21 -4.14 5.65
C LEU A 83 0.72 -5.60 5.70
N GLY A 84 0.05 -6.48 6.44
CA GLY A 84 0.47 -7.88 6.59
C GLY A 84 0.67 -8.59 5.24
N GLU A 85 1.84 -9.22 5.06
CA GLU A 85 2.25 -9.92 3.83
C GLU A 85 2.30 -9.03 2.56
N ALA A 86 2.30 -7.70 2.67
CA ALA A 86 2.42 -6.83 1.49
C ALA A 86 3.86 -6.82 0.93
N ASP A 87 3.98 -6.56 -0.36
CA ASP A 87 5.27 -6.33 -1.03
C ASP A 87 5.48 -4.83 -1.21
N MET A 88 6.46 -4.26 -0.50
CA MET A 88 6.86 -2.86 -0.64
C MET A 88 8.25 -2.73 -1.27
N THR A 89 8.73 -3.73 -1.99
CA THR A 89 10.06 -3.69 -2.61
C THR A 89 10.26 -2.43 -3.42
N GLU A 90 11.34 -1.69 -3.14
CA GLU A 90 11.69 -0.42 -3.79
C GLU A 90 10.65 0.70 -3.63
N ALA A 91 9.70 0.58 -2.70
CA ALA A 91 8.75 1.65 -2.40
C ALA A 91 9.41 2.84 -1.67
N ASP A 92 8.88 4.04 -1.91
CA ASP A 92 9.35 5.29 -1.30
C ASP A 92 8.38 5.77 -0.21
N LEU A 93 8.71 5.54 1.05
CA LEU A 93 7.93 5.94 2.23
C LEU A 93 8.53 7.17 2.94
N ARG A 94 9.28 8.01 2.23
CA ARG A 94 9.85 9.23 2.84
C ARG A 94 8.78 10.08 3.51
N GLY A 95 8.95 10.38 4.79
CA GLY A 95 8.00 11.19 5.56
C GLY A 95 6.63 10.56 5.79
N ALA A 96 6.42 9.28 5.42
CA ALA A 96 5.16 8.60 5.64
C ALA A 96 4.93 8.33 7.14
N ASP A 97 3.67 8.34 7.56
CA ASP A 97 3.28 7.97 8.92
C ASP A 97 2.79 6.51 8.95
N LEU A 98 3.54 5.62 9.60
CA LEU A 98 3.20 4.21 9.79
C LEU A 98 2.78 3.92 11.25
N SER A 99 2.39 4.95 12.02
CA SER A 99 2.06 4.79 13.44
C SER A 99 0.94 3.77 13.65
N GLY A 100 1.27 2.66 14.31
CA GLY A 100 0.32 1.57 14.59
C GLY A 100 -0.03 0.69 13.39
N ALA A 101 0.69 0.79 12.27
CA ALA A 101 0.46 -0.05 11.10
C ALA A 101 0.87 -1.51 11.35
N GLU A 102 0.11 -2.49 10.86
CA GLU A 102 0.48 -3.91 10.97
C GLU A 102 1.52 -4.31 9.92
N LEU A 103 2.79 -4.50 10.33
CA LEU A 103 3.90 -4.82 9.40
C LEU A 103 4.32 -6.31 9.38
N ALA A 104 3.41 -7.23 9.72
CA ALA A 104 3.74 -8.65 9.81
C ALA A 104 4.11 -9.25 8.44
N ASN A 105 5.24 -9.96 8.34
CA ASN A 105 5.70 -10.62 7.11
C ASN A 105 5.82 -9.69 5.88
N LEU A 106 6.12 -8.41 6.11
CA LEU A 106 6.26 -7.41 5.06
C LEU A 106 7.56 -7.58 4.27
N GLU A 107 7.49 -7.54 2.94
CA GLU A 107 8.69 -7.51 2.09
C GLU A 107 9.15 -6.05 1.89
N VAL A 108 10.34 -5.71 2.40
CA VAL A 108 10.85 -4.31 2.44
C VAL A 108 12.23 -4.12 1.81
N TRP A 109 12.49 -4.80 0.69
CA TRP A 109 13.78 -4.68 0.02
C TRP A 109 13.97 -3.31 -0.62
N ARG A 110 15.08 -2.62 -0.29
CA ARG A 110 15.41 -1.28 -0.82
C ARG A 110 14.33 -0.21 -0.59
N VAL A 111 13.50 -0.39 0.43
CA VAL A 111 12.51 0.61 0.84
C VAL A 111 13.21 1.86 1.37
N ASN A 112 12.71 3.03 0.98
CA ASN A 112 13.18 4.30 1.53
C ASN A 112 12.29 4.76 2.69
N LEU A 113 12.80 4.63 3.92
CA LEU A 113 12.11 5.04 5.15
C LEU A 113 12.60 6.39 5.70
N LYS A 114 13.33 7.19 4.91
CA LYS A 114 13.92 8.43 5.44
C LYS A 114 12.84 9.39 5.94
N GLY A 115 12.85 9.67 7.25
CA GLY A 115 11.88 10.54 7.89
C GLY A 115 10.49 9.91 8.07
N ALA A 116 10.32 8.62 7.77
CA ALA A 116 9.09 7.91 8.08
C ALA A 116 8.92 7.80 9.60
N THR A 117 7.69 7.94 10.07
CA THR A 117 7.33 7.70 11.47
C THR A 117 6.92 6.24 11.61
N ILE A 118 7.62 5.48 12.44
CA ILE A 118 7.37 4.06 12.68
C ILE A 118 7.60 3.75 14.16
N ALA A 119 6.82 2.81 14.71
CA ALA A 119 7.00 2.40 16.09
C ALA A 119 8.39 1.72 16.28
N PRO A 120 9.15 2.03 17.35
CA PRO A 120 10.49 1.47 17.57
C PRO A 120 10.56 -0.06 17.54
N GLU A 121 9.52 -0.73 18.02
CA GLU A 121 9.37 -2.19 18.03
C GLU A 121 9.22 -2.79 16.63
N GLU A 122 8.73 -2.01 15.67
CA GLU A 122 8.53 -2.43 14.28
C GLU A 122 9.76 -2.18 13.42
N LEU A 123 10.54 -1.14 13.73
CA LEU A 123 11.79 -0.85 13.06
C LEU A 123 12.75 -2.06 13.08
N HIS A 124 12.82 -2.77 14.20
CA HIS A 124 13.63 -4.00 14.34
C HIS A 124 13.17 -5.12 13.41
N ARG A 125 11.88 -5.19 13.08
CA ARG A 125 11.35 -6.18 12.12
C ARG A 125 11.81 -5.85 10.70
N LEU A 126 11.76 -4.57 10.32
CA LEU A 126 12.17 -4.10 9.00
C LEU A 126 13.68 -4.27 8.74
N LEU A 127 14.51 -4.06 9.76
CA LEU A 127 15.97 -4.24 9.65
C LEU A 127 16.40 -5.69 9.47
N ASN A 128 15.54 -6.65 9.84
CA ASN A 128 15.83 -8.09 9.76
C ASN A 128 15.24 -8.76 8.51
N CYS A 129 14.55 -8.02 7.64
CA CYS A 129 13.97 -8.58 6.43
C CYS A 129 15.06 -9.01 5.44
N ARG A 130 15.04 -10.31 5.09
CA ARG A 130 15.99 -10.90 4.12
C ARG A 130 15.55 -10.59 2.70
N ARG A 131 16.53 -10.53 1.80
CA ARG A 131 16.39 -10.36 0.35
C ARG A 131 15.23 -11.23 -0.20
N PRO A 132 14.36 -10.69 -1.08
CA PRO A 132 13.24 -11.42 -1.65
C PRO A 132 13.75 -12.67 -2.36
N LYS A 133 13.07 -13.79 -2.15
CA LYS A 133 13.38 -15.05 -2.85
C LYS A 133 12.94 -14.87 -4.30
N LYS A 134 13.92 -14.92 -5.22
CA LYS A 134 13.66 -14.99 -6.66
C LYS A 134 12.82 -16.21 -7.01
#